data_AF-A0A8C8SNQ6-F1
#
_entry.id   AF-A0A8C8SNQ6-F1
#
_cell.length_a   1.000
_cell.length_b   1.000
_cell.length_c   1.000
_cell.angle_alpha   90.00
_cell.angle_beta   90.00
_cell.angle_gamma   90.00
#
_symmetry.space_group_name_H-M   'P 1'
#
loop_
_entity.id
_entity.type
_entity.pdbx_description
1 polymer ?
#
loop_
_entity_poly.entity_id
_entity_poly.type
_entity_poly.pdbx_seq_one_letter_code
_entity_poly.pdbx_strand_id
1 'polypeptide(L)'
;MGEAVAEYEERLARRAALPTESMSELLELHAQCEREALRVFMARAFKDDDRRFQRRLEEQKKVLCQRNALASSDRCMAALLELSDELDDWISQGVYAVPGGYQRFLDDKQEMVERYRQVPGKGIKADEVLQEFLQSKETVGQSILQTDEALTEKEKEMAAQRVRAEAAEREKQILQQQADEQLQKLKDQERSYEENLRQLEEKLQDERKKLLEEQGKMVDQKLKVPVGHMALWRGLHDGHSLGEVTLVTES
;
A
#
# COMPACT_ATOMS: atom_id res chain seq x y z
N MET A 1 -50.14 59.99 8.70
CA MET A 1 -48.82 59.30 8.71
C MET A 1 -48.91 57.94 9.38
N GLY A 2 -49.24 57.84 10.68
CA GLY A 2 -49.29 56.55 11.40
C GLY A 2 -50.17 55.49 10.74
N GLU A 3 -51.37 55.87 10.28
CA GLU A 3 -52.28 54.92 9.62
C GLU A 3 -51.77 54.42 8.25
N ALA A 4 -51.02 55.23 7.51
CA ALA A 4 -50.44 54.82 6.23
C ALA A 4 -49.27 53.84 6.42
N VAL A 5 -48.50 54.02 7.50
CA VAL A 5 -47.42 53.09 7.87
C VAL A 5 -48.00 51.77 8.38
N ALA A 6 -49.08 51.82 9.17
CA ALA A 6 -49.78 50.62 9.60
C ALA A 6 -50.36 49.82 8.42
N GLU A 7 -50.96 50.49 7.43
CA GLU A 7 -51.42 49.84 6.20
C GLU A 7 -50.26 49.14 5.47
N TYR A 8 -49.10 49.82 5.33
CA TYR A 8 -47.91 49.22 4.72
C TYR A 8 -47.48 47.94 5.45
N GLU A 9 -47.35 48.00 6.78
CA GLU A 9 -46.91 46.87 7.61
C GLU A 9 -47.91 45.71 7.55
N GLU A 10 -49.22 45.98 7.58
CA GLU A 10 -50.26 44.97 7.48
C GLU A 10 -50.26 44.29 6.10
N ARG A 11 -50.15 45.06 5.01
CA ARG A 11 -50.09 44.52 3.65
C ARG A 11 -48.88 43.64 3.45
N LEU A 12 -47.73 44.06 3.97
CA LEU A 12 -46.51 43.24 3.96
C LEU A 12 -46.68 41.97 4.77
N ALA A 13 -47.20 42.04 5.99
CA ALA A 13 -47.41 40.86 6.82
C ALA A 13 -48.33 39.82 6.14
N ARG A 14 -49.34 40.28 5.40
CA ARG A 14 -50.26 39.40 4.67
C ARG A 14 -49.68 38.80 3.38
N ARG A 15 -48.78 39.52 2.70
CA ARG A 15 -48.28 39.15 1.35
C ARG A 15 -46.86 38.58 1.35
N ALA A 16 -46.05 38.86 2.37
CA ALA A 16 -44.65 38.45 2.40
C ALA A 16 -44.51 36.96 2.72
N ALA A 17 -44.20 36.17 1.69
CA ALA A 17 -43.60 34.85 1.85
C ALA A 17 -42.08 35.02 1.79
N LEU A 18 -41.42 35.03 2.94
CA LEU A 18 -39.96 35.10 3.04
C LEU A 18 -39.38 33.68 3.24
N PRO A 19 -38.21 33.37 2.66
CA PRO A 19 -37.45 34.23 1.76
C PRO A 19 -38.06 34.30 0.34
N THR A 20 -37.92 35.45 -0.32
CA THR A 20 -38.22 35.59 -1.76
C THR A 20 -37.11 34.97 -2.59
N GLU A 21 -37.43 34.48 -3.80
CA GLU A 21 -36.45 33.85 -4.68
C GLU A 21 -35.43 34.86 -5.21
N SER A 22 -35.85 36.10 -5.40
CA SER A 22 -34.98 37.17 -5.90
C SER A 22 -35.15 38.49 -5.16
N MET A 23 -34.15 39.37 -5.29
CA MET A 23 -34.25 40.74 -4.80
C MET A 23 -35.34 41.52 -5.55
N SER A 24 -35.52 41.27 -6.86
CA SER A 24 -36.55 41.93 -7.67
C SER A 24 -37.95 41.66 -7.12
N GLU A 25 -38.26 40.40 -6.81
CA GLU A 25 -39.54 40.01 -6.20
C GLU A 25 -39.80 40.73 -4.87
N LEU A 26 -38.78 40.82 -4.00
CA LEU A 26 -38.86 41.56 -2.75
C LEU A 26 -39.14 43.06 -2.96
N LEU A 27 -38.46 43.66 -3.94
CA LEU A 27 -38.62 45.08 -4.27
C LEU A 27 -39.97 45.38 -4.93
N GLU A 28 -40.51 44.46 -5.73
CA GLU A 28 -41.85 44.55 -6.30
C GLU A 28 -42.93 44.48 -5.22
N LEU A 29 -42.79 43.55 -4.27
CA LEU A 29 -43.66 43.46 -3.09
C LEU A 29 -43.65 44.76 -2.29
N HIS A 30 -42.45 45.29 -2.02
CA HIS A 30 -42.28 46.59 -1.36
C HIS A 30 -42.99 47.71 -2.14
N ALA A 31 -42.75 47.83 -3.44
CA ALA A 31 -43.33 48.88 -4.28
C ALA A 31 -44.86 48.80 -4.36
N GLN A 32 -45.45 47.60 -4.35
CA GLN A 32 -46.89 47.43 -4.27
C GLN A 32 -47.46 47.95 -2.94
N CYS A 33 -46.85 47.56 -1.83
CA CYS A 33 -47.29 47.99 -0.49
C CYS A 33 -47.08 49.50 -0.30
N GLU A 34 -45.98 50.05 -0.79
CA GLU A 34 -45.69 51.49 -0.79
C GLU A 34 -46.75 52.29 -1.54
N ARG A 35 -47.15 51.85 -2.75
CA ARG A 35 -48.20 52.55 -3.52
C ARG A 35 -49.53 52.60 -2.78
N GLU A 36 -49.91 51.50 -2.12
CA GLU A 36 -51.16 51.44 -1.33
C GLU A 36 -51.08 52.36 -0.10
N ALA A 37 -49.98 52.30 0.65
CA ALA A 37 -49.74 53.17 1.79
C ALA A 37 -49.71 54.66 1.41
N LEU A 38 -49.10 55.00 0.26
CA LEU A 38 -49.07 56.36 -0.25
C LEU A 38 -50.47 56.88 -0.57
N ARG A 39 -51.38 56.04 -1.12
CA ARG A 39 -52.78 56.44 -1.34
C ARG A 39 -53.49 56.76 -0.03
N VAL A 40 -53.29 55.94 1.02
CA VAL A 40 -53.84 56.21 2.36
C VAL A 40 -53.28 57.49 2.95
N PHE A 41 -51.98 57.75 2.74
CA PHE A 41 -51.35 58.99 3.18
C PHE A 41 -51.94 60.22 2.48
N MET A 42 -52.01 60.21 1.13
CA MET A 42 -52.52 61.33 0.34
C MET A 42 -54.00 61.62 0.57
N ALA A 43 -54.80 60.61 0.94
CA ALA A 43 -56.20 60.82 1.30
C ALA A 43 -56.40 61.64 2.59
N ARG A 44 -55.37 61.73 3.45
CA ARG A 44 -55.46 62.38 4.77
C ARG A 44 -54.47 63.51 4.99
N ALA A 45 -53.45 63.62 4.15
CA ALA A 45 -52.40 64.63 4.24
C ALA A 45 -52.34 65.45 2.96
N PHE A 46 -52.16 66.77 3.11
CA PHE A 46 -52.06 67.70 1.98
C PHE A 46 -50.69 67.62 1.26
N LYS A 47 -49.59 67.38 2.00
CA LYS A 47 -48.21 67.21 1.48
C LYS A 47 -47.25 66.63 2.52
N ASP A 48 -46.12 66.06 2.08
CA ASP A 48 -45.00 65.57 2.93
C ASP A 48 -43.76 66.46 2.78
N ASP A 49 -43.87 67.75 3.15
CA ASP A 49 -42.77 68.74 2.99
C ASP A 49 -41.47 68.30 3.65
N ASP A 50 -41.57 67.78 4.87
CA ASP A 50 -40.42 67.35 5.67
C ASP A 50 -39.90 65.96 5.25
N ARG A 51 -40.51 65.29 4.26
CA ARG A 51 -40.20 63.91 3.83
C ARG A 51 -40.24 62.87 4.96
N ARG A 52 -41.05 63.09 6.00
CA ARG A 52 -41.08 62.19 7.18
C ARG A 52 -41.68 60.84 6.81
N PHE A 53 -42.73 60.83 5.99
CA PHE A 53 -43.36 59.60 5.55
C PHE A 53 -42.42 58.80 4.64
N GLN A 54 -41.76 59.48 3.71
CA GLN A 54 -40.82 58.82 2.81
C GLN A 54 -39.61 58.21 3.55
N ARG A 55 -39.00 58.93 4.50
CA ARG A 55 -37.93 58.37 5.34
C ARG A 55 -38.37 57.13 6.11
N ARG A 56 -39.59 57.12 6.64
CA ARG A 56 -40.14 55.97 7.37
C ARG A 56 -40.32 54.75 6.46
N LEU A 57 -40.73 54.93 5.21
CA LEU A 57 -40.84 53.84 4.24
C LEU A 57 -39.47 53.29 3.84
N GLU A 58 -38.46 54.16 3.68
CA GLU A 58 -37.09 53.73 3.43
C GLU A 58 -36.52 52.88 4.58
N GLU A 59 -36.80 53.25 5.84
CA GLU A 59 -36.46 52.44 7.01
C GLU A 59 -37.13 51.07 6.97
N GLN A 60 -38.43 51.03 6.66
CA GLN A 60 -39.18 49.78 6.56
C GLN A 60 -38.69 48.87 5.43
N LYS A 61 -38.28 49.45 4.29
CA LYS A 61 -37.63 48.73 3.20
C LYS A 61 -36.35 48.06 3.67
N LYS A 62 -35.50 48.77 4.42
CA LYS A 62 -34.25 48.20 4.96
C LYS A 62 -34.52 47.04 5.90
N VAL A 63 -35.51 47.18 6.80
CA VAL A 63 -35.92 46.09 7.72
C VAL A 63 -36.44 44.89 6.94
N LEU A 64 -37.24 45.09 5.90
CA LEU A 64 -37.71 44.02 5.03
C LEU A 64 -36.54 43.28 4.34
N CYS A 65 -35.58 44.01 3.78
CA CYS A 65 -34.39 43.41 3.17
C CYS A 65 -33.58 42.59 4.18
N GLN A 66 -33.39 43.09 5.40
CA GLN A 66 -32.69 42.38 6.46
C GLN A 66 -33.41 41.09 6.86
N ARG A 67 -34.75 41.15 7.06
CA ARG A 67 -35.57 39.98 7.38
C ARG A 67 -35.53 38.94 6.26
N ASN A 68 -35.58 39.36 5.00
CA ASN A 68 -35.48 38.47 3.85
C ASN A 68 -34.11 37.78 3.78
N ALA A 69 -33.04 38.55 3.96
CA ALA A 69 -31.68 38.02 3.98
C ALA A 69 -31.48 37.01 5.12
N LEU A 70 -31.97 37.31 6.31
CA LEU A 70 -31.91 36.39 7.45
C LEU A 70 -32.70 35.10 7.17
N ALA A 71 -33.96 35.21 6.74
CA ALA A 71 -34.78 34.04 6.41
C ALA A 71 -34.15 33.18 5.29
N SER A 72 -33.53 33.82 4.30
CA SER A 72 -32.80 33.14 3.24
C SER A 72 -31.56 32.43 3.79
N SER A 73 -30.79 33.10 4.64
CA SER A 73 -29.62 32.51 5.31
C SER A 73 -29.99 31.29 6.15
N ASP A 74 -31.00 31.42 7.01
CA ASP A 74 -31.46 30.35 7.90
C ASP A 74 -31.94 29.13 7.09
N ARG A 75 -32.71 29.38 6.02
CA ARG A 75 -33.20 28.32 5.13
C ARG A 75 -32.07 27.61 4.39
N CYS A 76 -31.08 28.35 3.91
CA CYS A 76 -29.91 27.80 3.23
C CYS A 76 -29.06 26.97 4.19
N MET A 77 -28.78 27.48 5.38
CA MET A 77 -27.99 26.77 6.39
C MET A 77 -28.68 25.49 6.83
N ALA A 78 -29.99 25.52 7.10
CA ALA A 78 -30.76 24.32 7.45
C ALA A 78 -30.67 23.26 6.35
N ALA A 79 -30.86 23.65 5.08
CA ALA A 79 -30.75 22.72 3.96
C ALA A 79 -29.33 22.15 3.79
N LEU A 80 -28.28 22.95 4.01
CA LEU A 80 -26.90 22.48 3.94
C LEU A 80 -26.58 21.47 5.05
N LEU A 81 -27.01 21.74 6.28
CA LEU A 81 -26.82 20.82 7.41
C LEU A 81 -27.54 19.48 7.17
N GLU A 82 -28.77 19.51 6.66
CA GLU A 82 -29.51 18.29 6.31
C GLU A 82 -28.80 17.49 5.20
N LEU A 83 -28.29 18.18 4.17
CA LEU A 83 -27.62 17.53 3.04
C LEU A 83 -26.19 17.06 3.36
N SER A 84 -25.53 17.68 4.35
CA SER A 84 -24.17 17.32 4.77
C SER A 84 -24.13 16.26 5.86
N ASP A 85 -25.28 15.88 6.42
CA ASP A 85 -25.36 14.97 7.59
C ASP A 85 -24.65 13.63 7.32
N GLU A 86 -24.98 12.96 6.22
CA GLU A 86 -24.33 11.70 5.80
C GLU A 86 -22.83 11.88 5.53
N LEU A 87 -22.46 12.99 4.89
CA LEU A 87 -21.07 13.34 4.60
C LEU A 87 -20.27 13.51 5.91
N ASP A 88 -20.84 14.21 6.89
CA ASP A 88 -20.24 14.48 8.20
C ASP A 88 -20.12 13.22 9.05
N ASP A 89 -21.10 12.32 8.95
CA ASP A 89 -21.05 10.99 9.54
C ASP A 89 -19.92 10.15 8.94
N TRP A 90 -19.77 10.14 7.61
CA TRP A 90 -18.69 9.41 6.94
C TRP A 90 -17.31 9.95 7.30
N ILE A 91 -17.17 11.28 7.43
CA ILE A 91 -15.95 11.92 7.93
C ILE A 91 -15.65 11.43 9.35
N SER A 92 -16.64 11.48 10.23
CA SER A 92 -16.49 11.15 11.66
C SER A 92 -16.17 9.66 11.88
N GLN A 93 -16.71 8.79 11.03
CA GLN A 93 -16.42 7.35 11.02
C GLN A 93 -15.08 7.00 10.36
N GLY A 94 -14.40 7.96 9.74
CA GLY A 94 -13.12 7.74 9.08
C GLY A 94 -13.24 6.95 7.78
N VAL A 95 -14.39 7.01 7.08
CA VAL A 95 -14.62 6.27 5.82
C VAL A 95 -13.60 6.65 4.74
N TYR A 96 -13.13 7.89 4.76
CA TYR A 96 -12.13 8.41 3.83
C TYR A 96 -10.68 8.10 4.22
N ALA A 97 -10.43 7.42 5.34
CA ALA A 97 -9.07 7.06 5.78
C ALA A 97 -8.54 5.81 5.05
N VAL A 98 -8.58 5.87 3.72
CA VAL A 98 -8.12 4.82 2.80
C VAL A 98 -7.33 5.46 1.65
N PRO A 99 -6.44 4.73 0.97
CA PRO A 99 -5.77 5.24 -0.25
C PRO A 99 -6.80 5.64 -1.30
N GLY A 100 -6.66 6.86 -1.85
CA GLY A 100 -7.62 7.50 -2.75
C GLY A 100 -8.88 8.03 -2.08
N GLY A 101 -8.93 8.03 -0.74
CA GLY A 101 -10.09 8.49 0.05
C GLY A 101 -10.38 9.98 -0.11
N TYR A 102 -9.37 10.81 -0.38
CA TYR A 102 -9.59 12.25 -0.61
C TYR A 102 -10.40 12.52 -1.88
N GLN A 103 -10.17 11.77 -2.95
CA GLN A 103 -10.95 11.92 -4.18
C GLN A 103 -12.43 11.58 -3.95
N ARG A 104 -12.71 10.50 -3.21
CA ARG A 104 -14.09 10.13 -2.82
C ARG A 104 -14.78 11.25 -2.06
N PHE A 105 -14.10 11.83 -1.07
CA PHE A 105 -14.63 12.98 -0.32
C PHE A 105 -14.98 14.17 -1.23
N LEU A 106 -14.16 14.46 -2.25
CA LEU A 106 -14.46 15.53 -3.20
C LEU A 106 -15.69 15.23 -4.04
N ASP A 107 -15.86 13.99 -4.49
CA ASP A 107 -17.00 13.56 -5.29
C ASP A 107 -18.30 13.63 -4.45
N ASP A 108 -18.29 13.12 -3.22
CA ASP A 108 -19.43 13.15 -2.30
C ASP A 108 -19.79 14.60 -1.90
N LYS A 109 -18.79 15.44 -1.66
CA LYS A 109 -18.98 16.88 -1.43
C LYS A 109 -19.62 17.56 -2.64
N GLN A 110 -19.21 17.21 -3.86
CA GLN A 110 -19.76 17.77 -5.08
C GLN A 110 -21.21 17.34 -5.31
N GLU A 111 -21.55 16.07 -5.03
CA GLU A 111 -22.93 15.58 -5.05
C GLU A 111 -23.83 16.36 -4.07
N MET A 112 -23.34 16.61 -2.85
CA MET A 112 -24.05 17.42 -1.86
C MET A 112 -24.36 18.84 -2.39
N VAL A 113 -23.36 19.49 -3.03
CA VAL A 113 -23.53 20.82 -3.64
C VAL A 113 -24.59 20.80 -4.74
N GLU A 114 -24.61 19.75 -5.56
CA GLU A 114 -25.59 19.60 -6.63
C GLU A 114 -27.01 19.42 -6.09
N ARG A 115 -27.18 18.61 -5.04
CA ARG A 115 -28.46 18.47 -4.33
C ARG A 115 -28.89 19.81 -3.72
N TYR A 116 -27.98 20.55 -3.11
CA TYR A 116 -28.27 21.87 -2.54
C TYR A 116 -28.76 22.87 -3.61
N ARG A 117 -28.14 22.89 -4.79
CA ARG A 117 -28.57 23.75 -5.91
C ARG A 117 -30.01 23.49 -6.33
N GLN A 118 -30.47 22.24 -6.22
CA GLN A 118 -31.84 21.84 -6.58
C GLN A 118 -32.90 22.20 -5.52
N VAL A 119 -32.52 22.57 -4.30
CA VAL A 119 -33.47 22.95 -3.24
C VAL A 119 -34.23 24.24 -3.61
N PRO A 120 -35.57 24.25 -3.69
CA PRO A 120 -36.34 25.48 -3.95
C PRO A 120 -36.46 26.35 -2.69
N GLY A 121 -36.80 27.65 -2.84
CA GLY A 121 -37.11 28.51 -1.71
C GLY A 121 -35.90 28.93 -0.87
N LYS A 122 -34.69 28.87 -1.42
CA LYS A 122 -33.47 29.27 -0.71
C LYS A 122 -33.35 30.80 -0.59
N GLY A 123 -33.77 31.50 -1.63
CA GLY A 123 -33.71 32.96 -1.73
C GLY A 123 -32.33 33.54 -1.97
N ILE A 124 -32.21 34.84 -1.72
CA ILE A 124 -31.11 35.69 -2.18
C ILE A 124 -29.71 35.40 -1.59
N LYS A 125 -29.61 34.62 -0.50
CA LYS A 125 -28.34 34.28 0.17
C LYS A 125 -27.76 32.92 -0.22
N ALA A 126 -28.38 32.22 -1.18
CA ALA A 126 -28.04 30.83 -1.52
C ALA A 126 -26.55 30.59 -1.80
N ASP A 127 -25.92 31.42 -2.64
CA ASP A 127 -24.52 31.21 -3.05
C ASP A 127 -23.52 31.63 -1.96
N GLU A 128 -23.82 32.72 -1.24
CA GLU A 128 -22.97 33.24 -0.16
C GLU A 128 -22.86 32.25 0.99
N VAL A 129 -23.99 31.71 1.45
CA VAL A 129 -24.03 30.73 2.55
C VAL A 129 -23.36 29.41 2.13
N LEU A 130 -23.58 28.98 0.88
CA LEU A 130 -22.91 27.80 0.35
C LEU A 130 -21.38 27.98 0.34
N GLN A 131 -20.90 29.13 -0.11
CA GLN A 131 -19.47 29.42 -0.16
C GLN A 131 -18.85 29.39 1.25
N GLU A 132 -19.47 30.07 2.22
CA GLU A 132 -19.00 30.08 3.61
C GLU A 132 -19.01 28.67 4.23
N PHE A 133 -20.07 27.90 3.95
CA PHE A 133 -20.17 26.51 4.40
C PHE A 133 -19.04 25.65 3.85
N LEU A 134 -18.78 25.71 2.54
CA LEU A 134 -17.69 24.94 1.92
C LEU A 134 -16.32 25.35 2.48
N GLN A 135 -16.09 26.65 2.71
CA GLN A 135 -14.86 27.14 3.34
C GLN A 135 -14.70 26.59 4.77
N SER A 136 -15.78 26.47 5.53
CA SER A 136 -15.73 25.90 6.88
C SER A 136 -15.30 24.42 6.90
N LYS A 137 -15.51 23.70 5.79
CA LYS A 137 -15.13 22.28 5.62
C LYS A 137 -13.74 22.08 5.01
N GLU A 138 -13.06 23.16 4.61
CA GLU A 138 -11.74 23.10 3.97
C GLU A 138 -10.69 22.45 4.89
N THR A 139 -10.73 22.75 6.19
CA THR A 139 -9.81 22.18 7.19
C THR A 139 -9.94 20.67 7.31
N VAL A 140 -11.18 20.16 7.26
CA VAL A 140 -11.47 18.74 7.26
C VAL A 140 -10.95 18.09 5.97
N GLY A 141 -11.20 18.72 4.83
CA GLY A 141 -10.66 18.26 3.53
C GLY A 141 -9.13 18.16 3.54
N GLN A 142 -8.44 19.14 4.11
CA GLN A 142 -6.97 19.12 4.24
C GLN A 142 -6.48 17.97 5.13
N SER A 143 -7.18 17.67 6.23
CA SER A 143 -6.84 16.53 7.11
C SER A 143 -7.02 15.18 6.41
N ILE A 144 -8.05 15.04 5.59
CA ILE A 144 -8.30 13.82 4.79
C ILE A 144 -7.18 13.66 3.75
N LEU A 145 -6.82 14.73 3.05
CA LEU A 145 -5.74 14.73 2.06
C LEU A 145 -4.41 14.25 2.66
N GLN A 146 -4.00 14.82 3.80
CA GLN A 146 -2.76 14.43 4.47
C GLN A 146 -2.75 12.95 4.86
N THR A 147 -3.90 12.43 5.30
CA THR A 147 -4.04 11.01 5.68
C THR A 147 -3.93 10.11 4.45
N ASP A 148 -4.60 10.46 3.36
CA ASP A 148 -4.57 9.73 2.09
C ASP A 148 -3.14 9.66 1.51
N GLU A 149 -2.43 10.79 1.46
CA GLU A 149 -1.05 10.85 0.98
C GLU A 149 -0.12 9.96 1.83
N ALA A 150 -0.26 10.00 3.15
CA ALA A 150 0.54 9.17 4.06
C ALA A 150 0.26 7.67 3.89
N LEU A 151 -1.00 7.28 3.71
CA LEU A 151 -1.39 5.89 3.46
C LEU A 151 -0.85 5.41 2.11
N THR A 152 -1.01 6.21 1.07
CA THR A 152 -0.52 5.92 -0.28
C THR A 152 0.99 5.74 -0.30
N GLU A 153 1.76 6.56 0.41
CA GLU A 153 3.21 6.42 0.48
C GLU A 153 3.62 5.15 1.24
N LYS A 154 2.96 4.87 2.37
CA LYS A 154 3.22 3.66 3.16
C LYS A 154 2.96 2.37 2.36
N GLU A 155 1.93 2.34 1.52
CA GLU A 155 1.66 1.20 0.64
C GLU A 155 2.76 0.98 -0.39
N LYS A 156 3.26 2.06 -1.00
CA LYS A 156 4.40 2.00 -1.93
C LYS A 156 5.66 1.49 -1.25
N GLU A 157 5.96 1.97 -0.04
CA GLU A 157 7.11 1.51 0.75
C GLU A 157 7.02 0.01 1.07
N MET A 158 5.85 -0.46 1.53
CA MET A 158 5.64 -1.88 1.81
C MET A 158 5.77 -2.74 0.54
N ALA A 159 5.23 -2.29 -0.59
CA ALA A 159 5.39 -2.98 -1.87
C ALA A 159 6.87 -3.07 -2.28
N ALA A 160 7.62 -1.97 -2.15
CA ALA A 160 9.05 -1.94 -2.44
C ALA A 160 9.85 -2.88 -1.53
N GLN A 161 9.52 -2.93 -0.23
CA GLN A 161 10.15 -3.86 0.72
C GLN A 161 9.88 -5.32 0.36
N ARG A 162 8.65 -5.66 -0.04
CA ARG A 162 8.30 -7.02 -0.50
C ARG A 162 9.12 -7.43 -1.71
N VAL A 163 9.22 -6.55 -2.72
CA VAL A 163 10.04 -6.82 -3.93
C VAL A 163 11.50 -7.05 -3.56
N ARG A 164 12.08 -6.25 -2.65
CA ARG A 164 13.46 -6.44 -2.18
C ARG A 164 13.64 -7.75 -1.43
N ALA A 165 12.70 -8.11 -0.56
CA ALA A 165 12.73 -9.36 0.20
C ALA A 165 12.67 -10.58 -0.74
N GLU A 166 11.76 -10.58 -1.72
CA GLU A 166 11.67 -11.64 -2.74
C GLU A 166 12.95 -11.76 -3.57
N ALA A 167 13.56 -10.63 -3.95
CA ALA A 167 14.82 -10.63 -4.68
C ALA A 167 15.96 -11.25 -3.85
N ALA A 168 16.07 -10.86 -2.58
CA ALA A 168 17.07 -11.41 -1.65
C ALA A 168 16.87 -12.91 -1.40
N GLU A 169 15.62 -13.36 -1.30
CA GLU A 169 15.29 -14.79 -1.15
C GLU A 169 15.70 -15.59 -2.39
N ARG A 170 15.40 -15.08 -3.60
CA ARG A 170 15.84 -15.71 -4.86
C ARG A 170 17.35 -15.77 -4.97
N GLU A 171 18.05 -14.70 -4.62
CA GLU A 171 19.52 -14.67 -4.62
C GLU A 171 20.11 -15.71 -3.67
N LYS A 172 19.55 -15.82 -2.45
CA LYS A 172 19.95 -16.84 -1.48
C LYS A 172 19.73 -18.26 -2.03
N GLN A 173 18.59 -18.52 -2.68
CA GLN A 173 18.31 -19.83 -3.29
C GLN A 173 19.32 -20.18 -4.39
N ILE A 174 19.68 -19.21 -5.25
CA ILE A 174 20.69 -19.40 -6.30
C ILE A 174 22.05 -19.72 -5.68
N LEU A 175 22.48 -18.96 -4.66
CA LEU A 175 23.75 -19.21 -3.97
C LEU A 175 23.78 -20.59 -3.33
N GLN A 176 22.67 -21.03 -2.74
CA GLN A 176 22.58 -22.36 -2.13
C GLN A 176 22.67 -23.47 -3.18
N GLN A 177 21.98 -23.33 -4.31
CA GLN A 177 22.10 -24.27 -5.44
C GLN A 177 23.54 -24.34 -5.96
N GLN A 178 24.21 -23.18 -6.14
CA GLN A 178 25.60 -23.14 -6.57
C GLN A 178 26.54 -23.83 -5.57
N ALA A 179 26.33 -23.65 -4.27
CA ALA A 179 27.11 -24.32 -3.24
C ALA A 179 26.90 -25.84 -3.26
N ASP A 180 25.65 -26.29 -3.42
CA ASP A 180 25.32 -27.72 -3.52
C ASP A 180 25.94 -28.35 -4.78
N GLU A 181 25.90 -27.66 -5.93
CA GLU A 181 26.57 -28.10 -7.16
C GLU A 181 28.09 -28.20 -7.00
N GLN A 182 28.73 -27.23 -6.32
CA GLN A 182 30.17 -27.27 -6.05
C GLN A 182 30.54 -28.43 -5.13
N LEU A 183 29.75 -28.65 -4.07
CA LEU A 183 29.96 -29.76 -3.15
C LEU A 183 29.82 -31.11 -3.86
N GLN A 184 28.85 -31.23 -4.76
CA GLN A 184 28.67 -32.47 -5.54
C GLN A 184 29.86 -32.74 -6.45
N LYS A 185 30.38 -31.72 -7.15
CA LYS A 185 31.59 -31.85 -7.99
C LYS A 185 32.80 -32.33 -7.19
N LEU A 186 33.01 -31.80 -5.97
CA LEU A 186 34.10 -32.24 -5.09
C LEU A 186 33.94 -33.71 -4.68
N LYS A 187 32.73 -34.13 -4.29
CA LYS A 187 32.45 -35.53 -3.93
C LYS A 187 32.63 -36.50 -5.10
N ASP A 188 32.31 -36.06 -6.31
CA ASP A 188 32.49 -36.87 -7.52
C ASP A 188 33.98 -36.97 -7.90
N GLN A 189 34.75 -35.89 -7.72
CA GLN A 189 36.21 -35.92 -7.87
C GLN A 189 36.86 -36.86 -6.86
N GLU A 190 36.50 -36.77 -5.57
CA GLU A 190 37.04 -37.63 -4.52
C GLU A 190 36.77 -39.11 -4.80
N ARG A 191 35.53 -39.46 -5.18
CA ARG A 191 35.16 -40.82 -5.62
C ARG A 191 35.99 -41.30 -6.81
N SER A 192 36.23 -40.44 -7.80
CA SER A 192 37.08 -40.79 -8.94
C SER A 192 38.54 -41.00 -8.54
N TYR A 193 39.07 -40.21 -7.62
CA TYR A 193 40.44 -40.36 -7.11
C TYR A 193 40.61 -41.65 -6.31
N GLU A 194 39.66 -41.96 -5.41
CA GLU A 194 39.65 -43.20 -4.63
C GLU A 194 39.61 -44.44 -5.54
N GLU A 195 38.78 -44.43 -6.58
CA GLU A 195 38.69 -45.53 -7.53
C GLU A 195 39.98 -45.70 -8.34
N ASN A 196 40.62 -44.59 -8.75
CA ASN A 196 41.93 -44.63 -9.41
C ASN A 196 43.03 -45.24 -8.50
N LEU A 197 43.02 -44.90 -7.21
CA LEU A 197 43.95 -45.49 -6.24
C LEU A 197 43.71 -46.99 -6.07
N ARG A 198 42.45 -47.42 -5.96
CA ARG A 198 42.07 -48.85 -5.92
C ARG A 198 42.61 -49.62 -7.13
N GLN A 199 42.39 -49.10 -8.33
CA GLN A 199 42.87 -49.74 -9.56
C GLN A 199 44.40 -49.80 -9.63
N LEU A 200 45.11 -48.79 -9.09
CA LEU A 200 46.57 -48.79 -9.03
C LEU A 200 47.09 -49.82 -8.02
N GLU A 201 46.47 -49.91 -6.84
CA GLU A 201 46.80 -50.92 -5.82
C GLU A 201 46.61 -52.34 -6.35
N GLU A 202 45.49 -52.60 -7.03
CA GLU A 202 45.20 -53.91 -7.63
C GLU A 202 46.26 -54.29 -8.68
N LYS A 203 46.65 -53.34 -9.55
CA LYS A 203 47.72 -53.55 -10.53
C LYS A 203 49.07 -53.86 -9.87
N LEU A 204 49.45 -53.14 -8.82
CA LEU A 204 50.70 -53.37 -8.11
C LEU A 204 50.71 -54.74 -7.41
N GLN A 205 49.58 -55.17 -6.86
CA GLN A 205 49.45 -56.50 -6.26
C GLN A 205 49.60 -57.60 -7.31
N ASP A 206 49.00 -57.42 -8.48
CA ASP A 206 49.12 -58.36 -9.60
C ASP A 206 50.55 -58.42 -10.16
N GLU A 207 51.21 -57.29 -10.35
CA GLU A 207 52.63 -57.23 -10.76
C GLU A 207 53.53 -57.93 -9.73
N ARG A 208 53.29 -57.71 -8.44
CA ARG A 208 54.03 -58.38 -7.36
C ARG A 208 53.82 -59.90 -7.38
N LYS A 209 52.59 -60.37 -7.59
CA LYS A 209 52.30 -61.81 -7.75
C LYS A 209 53.05 -62.39 -8.94
N LYS A 210 52.99 -61.74 -10.10
CA LYS A 210 53.72 -62.17 -11.31
C LYS A 210 55.23 -62.25 -11.08
N LEU A 211 55.81 -61.24 -10.43
CA LEU A 211 57.24 -61.23 -10.11
C LEU A 211 57.63 -62.37 -9.16
N LEU A 212 56.82 -62.66 -8.14
CA LEU A 212 57.05 -63.78 -7.24
C LEU A 212 56.95 -65.13 -7.96
N GLU A 213 55.97 -65.29 -8.85
CA GLU A 213 55.86 -66.48 -9.70
C GLU A 213 57.07 -66.65 -10.63
N GLU A 214 57.56 -65.57 -11.23
CA GLU A 214 58.76 -65.58 -12.07
C GLU A 214 60.02 -65.93 -11.27
N GLN A 215 60.20 -65.35 -10.07
CA GLN A 215 61.29 -65.69 -9.18
C GLN A 215 61.20 -67.16 -8.73
N GLY A 216 60.00 -67.66 -8.40
CA GLY A 216 59.77 -69.07 -8.09
C GLY A 216 60.17 -69.99 -9.24
N LYS A 217 59.73 -69.68 -10.47
CA LYS A 217 60.13 -70.41 -11.69
C LYS A 217 61.64 -70.38 -11.91
N MET A 218 62.30 -69.24 -11.67
CA MET A 218 63.75 -69.10 -11.79
C MET A 218 64.51 -69.91 -10.74
N VAL A 219 64.03 -69.93 -9.50
CA VAL A 219 64.59 -70.74 -8.41
C VAL A 219 64.39 -72.23 -8.69
N ASP A 220 63.21 -72.65 -9.16
CA ASP A 220 62.95 -74.03 -9.57
C ASP A 220 63.85 -74.48 -10.74
N GLN A 221 64.11 -73.58 -11.71
CA GLN A 221 65.09 -73.84 -12.77
C GLN A 221 66.51 -73.97 -12.22
N LYS A 222 66.90 -73.19 -11.21
CA LYS A 222 68.21 -73.30 -10.54
C LYS A 222 68.32 -74.53 -9.62
N LEU A 223 67.23 -74.98 -9.02
CA LEU A 223 67.16 -76.16 -8.15
C LEU A 223 66.98 -77.47 -8.92
N LYS A 224 66.71 -77.41 -10.24
CA LYS A 224 66.81 -78.55 -11.17
C LYS A 224 68.27 -78.99 -11.31
N VAL A 225 68.77 -79.70 -10.30
CA VAL A 225 69.98 -80.52 -10.42
C VAL A 225 69.75 -81.51 -11.58
N PRO A 226 70.71 -81.74 -12.49
CA PRO A 226 70.55 -82.73 -13.53
C PRO A 226 70.27 -84.09 -12.89
N VAL A 227 69.10 -84.66 -13.17
CA VAL A 227 68.70 -86.02 -12.78
C VAL A 227 69.71 -87.07 -13.31
N GLY A 228 70.61 -86.68 -14.23
CA GLY A 228 71.75 -87.48 -14.67
C GLY A 228 72.95 -87.57 -13.72
N HIS A 229 73.07 -86.75 -12.66
CA HIS A 229 74.25 -86.78 -11.77
C HIS A 229 74.01 -87.45 -10.40
N MET A 230 72.77 -87.50 -9.89
CA MET A 230 72.47 -88.19 -8.62
C MET A 230 72.29 -89.70 -8.75
N ALA A 231 72.16 -90.24 -9.97
CA ALA A 231 72.14 -91.69 -10.21
C ALA A 231 73.56 -92.30 -10.30
N LEU A 232 74.62 -91.50 -10.44
CA LEU A 232 75.98 -92.01 -10.61
C LEU A 232 76.79 -92.13 -9.30
N TRP A 233 76.39 -91.43 -8.23
CA TRP A 233 77.12 -91.47 -6.95
C TRP A 233 76.54 -92.43 -5.91
N ARG A 234 75.38 -93.03 -6.16
CA ARG A 234 74.79 -94.06 -5.27
C ARG A 234 75.25 -95.49 -5.56
N GLY A 235 76.15 -95.68 -6.54
CA GLY A 235 76.71 -96.98 -6.94
C GLY A 235 78.23 -97.12 -6.73
N LEU A 236 78.89 -96.16 -6.07
CA LEU A 236 80.35 -96.17 -5.87
C LEU A 236 80.75 -96.00 -4.39
N HIS A 237 79.94 -96.50 -3.47
CA HIS A 237 80.24 -96.47 -2.05
C HIS A 237 79.90 -97.77 -1.33
N ASP A 238 80.28 -98.91 -1.91
CA ASP A 238 80.45 -100.16 -1.18
C ASP A 238 81.85 -100.71 -1.44
N GLY A 239 82.77 -100.45 -0.50
CA GLY A 239 84.10 -101.07 -0.50
C GLY A 239 85.17 -100.30 0.28
N HIS A 240 85.27 -100.59 1.59
CA HIS A 240 86.41 -100.32 2.50
C HIS A 240 86.65 -98.85 2.93
N SER A 241 87.13 -98.52 4.13
CA SER A 241 87.18 -99.13 5.46
C SER A 241 87.77 -98.07 6.40
N LEU A 242 87.37 -98.11 7.67
CA LEU A 242 88.09 -97.61 8.86
C LEU A 242 88.13 -96.08 9.13
N GLY A 243 87.77 -95.73 10.37
CA GLY A 243 88.24 -94.53 11.05
C GLY A 243 87.19 -93.86 11.93
N GLU A 244 87.04 -94.34 13.17
CA GLU A 244 86.53 -93.51 14.28
C GLU A 244 87.36 -92.21 14.39
N VAL A 245 86.74 -91.12 14.87
CA VAL A 245 87.08 -90.48 16.15
C VAL A 245 86.25 -89.19 16.33
N THR A 246 85.67 -89.17 17.52
CA THR A 246 85.00 -88.15 18.32
C THR A 246 85.42 -86.66 18.24
N LEU A 247 84.40 -85.82 18.50
CA LEU A 247 84.33 -84.71 19.47
C LEU A 247 84.81 -83.27 19.14
N VAL A 248 84.01 -82.33 19.69
CA VAL A 248 84.37 -81.04 20.32
C VAL A 248 84.27 -79.75 19.46
N THR A 249 83.20 -79.00 19.79
CA THR A 249 83.11 -77.56 20.13
C THR A 249 84.19 -76.58 19.70
N GLU A 250 83.77 -75.39 19.24
CA GLU A 250 83.97 -74.07 19.88
C GLU A 250 83.74 -72.94 18.87
N SER A 251 82.74 -72.11 19.14
CA SER A 251 82.78 -70.64 19.26
C SER A 251 82.09 -69.89 18.11
#